data_AF-A0A9D6LIV3-F1
#
_entry.id   AF-A0A9D6LIV3-F1
#
_cell.length_a   1.000
_cell.length_b   1.000
_cell.length_c   1.000
_cell.angle_alpha   90.00
_cell.angle_beta   90.00
_cell.angle_gamma   90.00
#
_symmetry.space_group_name_H-M   'P 1'
#
loop_
_entity.id
_entity.type
_entity.pdbx_description
1 polymer ?
#
loop_
_entity_poly.entity_id
_entity_poly.type
_entity_poly.pdbx_seq_one_letter_code
_entity_poly.pdbx_strand_id
1 'polypeptide(L)'
;IMVVPAPEGKINEMVLAAAHLAGVDRVFTVGGAQAVAALAYGTQTIPKVDKIVGPGNIYVATAKRLVYGAVDIDMIAGPSEIVVLCDGQTDPEWIAMDLFSQAEHDEDAQAILISLDEKFTQAVRDAMQKLLPQMERRDIIQASLENRGALITADSLDEALRLINRIAPEHLELSLENASAIAARVQHAGAIFIGRYTPEALGDYCAGPNHVLPTSGSARFSSPLGVYDFQKRTSLIQCSAESASKLGQTASVLARGEGLTAHARSAEYRVKK
;
A
#
# COMPACT_ATOMS: atom_id res chain seq x y z
N ILE A 1 15.09 12.87 -5.47
CA ILE A 1 14.49 14.14 -4.95
C ILE A 1 13.53 13.81 -3.83
N MET A 2 13.59 14.52 -2.71
CA MET A 2 12.66 14.41 -1.59
C MET A 2 12.05 15.78 -1.27
N VAL A 3 10.76 15.80 -0.94
CA VAL A 3 10.07 16.97 -0.38
C VAL A 3 9.59 16.61 1.02
N VAL A 4 9.86 17.47 1.99
CA VAL A 4 9.47 17.25 3.39
C VAL A 4 9.11 18.60 4.01
N PRO A 5 7.93 18.75 4.65
CA PRO A 5 7.62 20.00 5.33
C PRO A 5 8.56 20.20 6.53
N ALA A 6 8.88 21.46 6.83
CA ALA A 6 9.55 21.86 8.06
C ALA A 6 8.65 22.85 8.82
N PRO A 7 7.57 22.39 9.49
CA PRO A 7 6.70 23.26 10.27
C PRO A 7 7.52 24.06 11.28
N GLU A 8 7.24 25.36 11.39
CA GLU A 8 8.00 26.28 12.25
C GLU A 8 9.51 26.35 11.93
N GLY A 9 9.93 25.91 10.75
CA GLY A 9 11.33 25.81 10.35
C GLY A 9 12.10 24.68 11.04
N LYS A 10 11.42 23.80 11.79
CA LYS A 10 12.05 22.66 12.48
C LYS A 10 12.28 21.52 11.48
N ILE A 11 13.54 21.08 11.39
CA ILE A 11 13.96 19.97 10.54
C ILE A 11 14.25 18.77 11.43
N ASN A 12 13.82 17.59 11.00
CA ASN A 12 14.13 16.34 11.69
C ASN A 12 15.46 15.76 11.17
N GLU A 13 16.47 15.69 12.04
CA GLU A 13 17.81 15.18 11.70
C GLU A 13 17.79 13.71 11.26
N MET A 14 16.91 12.89 11.83
CA MET A 14 16.76 11.48 11.45
C MET A 14 16.26 11.34 10.02
N VAL A 15 15.34 12.21 9.59
CA VAL A 15 14.84 12.21 8.20
C VAL A 15 15.96 12.59 7.23
N LEU A 16 16.80 13.57 7.57
CA LEU A 16 17.94 13.94 6.74
C LEU A 16 19.02 12.87 6.70
N ALA A 17 19.31 12.22 7.83
CA ALA A 17 20.24 11.10 7.90
C ALA A 17 19.76 9.91 7.05
N ALA A 18 18.49 9.54 7.15
CA ALA A 18 17.88 8.50 6.32
C ALA A 18 17.94 8.86 4.83
N ALA A 19 17.62 10.10 4.46
CA ALA A 19 17.71 10.57 3.09
C ALA A 19 19.14 10.51 2.53
N HIS A 20 20.14 10.85 3.34
CA HIS A 20 21.55 10.73 2.97
C HIS A 20 21.95 9.27 2.74
N LEU A 21 21.60 8.37 3.67
CA LEU A 21 21.89 6.93 3.54
C LEU A 21 21.20 6.28 2.34
N ALA A 22 19.98 6.72 2.02
CA ALA A 22 19.22 6.25 0.86
C ALA A 22 19.66 6.87 -0.48
N GLY A 23 20.64 7.79 -0.46
CA GLY A 23 21.18 8.41 -1.68
C GLY A 23 20.26 9.44 -2.32
N VAL A 24 19.46 10.17 -1.54
CA VAL A 24 18.61 11.26 -2.05
C VAL A 24 19.47 12.43 -2.55
N ASP A 25 19.35 12.79 -3.83
CA ASP A 25 20.19 13.85 -4.43
C ASP A 25 19.86 15.28 -3.95
N ARG A 26 18.58 15.57 -3.71
CA ARG A 26 18.06 16.92 -3.43
C ARG A 26 16.88 16.84 -2.47
N VAL A 27 16.88 17.72 -1.47
CA VAL A 27 15.81 17.85 -0.47
C VAL A 27 15.24 19.26 -0.54
N PHE A 28 13.90 19.37 -0.51
CA PHE A 28 13.20 20.65 -0.46
C PHE A 28 12.25 20.70 0.72
N THR A 29 12.27 21.81 1.46
CA THR A 29 11.47 22.02 2.67
C THR A 29 10.04 22.48 2.35
N VAL A 30 9.29 21.63 1.65
CA VAL A 30 7.90 21.87 1.25
C VAL A 30 7.08 20.58 1.42
N GLY A 31 5.81 20.70 1.80
CA GLY A 31 4.89 19.57 1.94
C GLY A 31 3.51 19.87 1.37
N GLY A 32 2.55 18.97 1.56
CA GLY A 32 1.17 19.16 1.15
C GLY A 32 0.94 19.13 -0.37
N ALA A 33 -0.26 19.54 -0.79
CA ALA A 33 -0.67 19.54 -2.20
C ALA A 33 0.25 20.40 -3.09
N GLN A 34 0.78 21.50 -2.56
CA GLN A 34 1.72 22.38 -3.25
C GLN A 34 3.05 21.71 -3.57
N ALA A 35 3.54 20.80 -2.69
CA ALA A 35 4.75 20.03 -2.98
C ALA A 35 4.51 19.03 -4.11
N VAL A 36 3.35 18.36 -4.10
CA VAL A 36 2.94 17.43 -5.17
C VAL A 36 2.83 18.17 -6.50
N ALA A 37 2.18 19.34 -6.53
CA ALA A 37 2.08 20.15 -7.74
C ALA A 37 3.45 20.63 -8.24
N ALA A 38 4.34 21.06 -7.34
CA ALA A 38 5.70 21.48 -7.70
C ALA A 38 6.52 20.33 -8.31
N LEU A 39 6.40 19.12 -7.79
CA LEU A 39 7.03 17.93 -8.36
C LEU A 39 6.41 17.55 -9.72
N ALA A 40 5.08 17.64 -9.84
CA ALA A 40 4.37 17.22 -11.05
C ALA A 40 4.59 18.17 -12.24
N TYR A 41 4.68 19.47 -11.99
CA TYR A 41 4.74 20.49 -13.04
C TYR A 41 6.09 21.21 -13.13
N GLY A 42 6.93 21.09 -12.09
CA GLY A 42 8.18 21.84 -11.98
C GLY A 42 7.96 23.30 -11.56
N THR A 43 9.01 23.90 -11.00
CA THR A 43 9.11 25.32 -10.67
C THR A 43 10.49 25.85 -11.06
N GLN A 44 10.79 27.12 -10.79
CA GLN A 44 12.13 27.68 -10.98
C GLN A 44 13.20 26.96 -10.14
N THR A 45 12.81 26.28 -9.05
CA THR A 45 13.73 25.66 -8.09
C THR A 45 13.58 24.13 -8.02
N ILE A 46 12.33 23.65 -8.06
CA ILE A 46 11.98 22.23 -7.95
C ILE A 46 11.83 21.68 -9.37
N PRO A 47 12.68 20.76 -9.83
CA PRO A 47 12.53 20.18 -11.16
C PRO A 47 11.29 19.29 -11.22
N LYS A 48 10.67 19.22 -12.41
CA LYS A 48 9.62 18.24 -12.68
C LYS A 48 10.19 16.82 -12.54
N VAL A 49 9.39 15.89 -12.00
CA VAL A 49 9.68 14.45 -11.93
C VAL A 49 8.71 13.64 -12.80
N ASP A 50 9.05 12.39 -13.07
CA ASP A 50 8.19 11.47 -13.84
C ASP A 50 7.23 10.66 -12.97
N LYS A 51 7.60 10.42 -11.69
CA LYS A 51 6.79 9.67 -10.73
C LYS A 51 6.90 10.27 -9.33
N ILE A 52 5.78 10.30 -8.61
CA ILE A 52 5.71 10.75 -7.20
C ILE A 52 5.26 9.56 -6.34
N VAL A 53 6.06 9.22 -5.34
CA VAL A 53 5.78 8.12 -4.40
C VAL A 53 5.73 8.65 -2.96
N GLY A 54 5.10 7.89 -2.08
CA GLY A 54 5.05 8.16 -0.65
C GLY A 54 3.64 8.48 -0.15
N PRO A 55 3.31 8.08 1.08
CA PRO A 55 2.04 8.37 1.71
C PRO A 55 1.95 9.85 2.14
N GLY A 56 0.75 10.27 2.50
CA GLY A 56 0.49 11.58 3.08
C GLY A 56 -0.98 11.73 3.41
N ASN A 57 -1.32 12.82 4.09
CA ASN A 57 -2.71 13.11 4.46
C ASN A 57 -3.63 13.28 3.24
N ILE A 58 -4.92 13.47 3.50
CA ILE A 58 -5.97 13.62 2.48
C ILE A 58 -5.64 14.66 1.39
N TYR A 59 -4.94 15.75 1.73
CA TYR A 59 -4.54 16.78 0.76
C TYR A 59 -3.47 16.27 -0.20
N VAL A 60 -2.48 15.54 0.30
CA VAL A 60 -1.44 14.90 -0.52
C VAL A 60 -2.05 13.82 -1.40
N ALA A 61 -2.90 12.95 -0.83
CA ALA A 61 -3.58 11.89 -1.56
C ALA A 61 -4.46 12.44 -2.69
N THR A 62 -5.24 13.49 -2.40
CA THR A 62 -6.09 14.17 -3.40
C THR A 62 -5.24 14.85 -4.48
N ALA A 63 -4.16 15.51 -4.11
CA ALA A 63 -3.26 16.13 -5.08
C ALA A 63 -2.61 15.10 -6.00
N LYS A 64 -2.10 13.97 -5.46
CA LYS A 64 -1.55 12.86 -6.26
C LYS A 64 -2.57 12.34 -7.26
N ARG A 65 -3.82 12.16 -6.84
CA ARG A 65 -4.93 11.76 -7.72
C ARG A 65 -5.15 12.75 -8.86
N LEU A 66 -5.09 14.06 -8.59
CA LEU A 66 -5.32 15.10 -9.60
C LEU A 66 -4.18 15.22 -10.63
N VAL A 67 -2.95 14.92 -10.23
CA VAL A 67 -1.78 15.02 -11.12
C VAL A 67 -1.46 13.72 -11.88
N TYR A 68 -2.10 12.61 -11.50
CA TYR A 68 -1.93 11.32 -12.18
C TYR A 68 -2.22 11.43 -13.68
N GLY A 69 -1.29 10.94 -14.50
CA GLY A 69 -1.31 11.04 -15.96
C GLY A 69 -0.44 12.18 -16.52
N ALA A 70 -0.23 13.26 -15.75
CA ALA A 70 0.85 14.22 -16.04
C ALA A 70 2.20 13.73 -15.49
N VAL A 71 2.13 13.02 -14.36
CA VAL A 71 3.17 12.19 -13.74
C VAL A 71 2.55 10.88 -13.28
N ASP A 72 3.36 9.85 -13.11
CA ASP A 72 2.93 8.61 -12.47
C ASP A 72 2.86 8.78 -10.94
N ILE A 73 2.07 7.93 -10.28
CA ILE A 73 2.03 7.81 -8.81
C ILE A 73 2.11 6.33 -8.42
N ASP A 74 2.59 6.03 -7.22
CA ASP A 74 2.52 4.69 -6.63
C ASP A 74 1.07 4.26 -6.36
N MET A 75 0.37 5.00 -5.51
CA MET A 75 -1.01 4.73 -5.11
C MET A 75 -1.62 5.96 -4.44
N ILE A 76 -2.95 5.94 -4.31
CA ILE A 76 -3.69 6.89 -3.50
C ILE A 76 -3.85 6.27 -2.12
N ALA A 77 -2.98 6.65 -1.18
CA ALA A 77 -3.09 6.19 0.19
C ALA A 77 -4.38 6.75 0.83
N GLY A 78 -5.23 5.85 1.32
CA GLY A 78 -6.22 6.12 2.36
C GLY A 78 -5.62 6.00 3.77
N PRO A 79 -6.46 6.08 4.82
CA PRO A 79 -6.03 5.91 6.21
C PRO A 79 -5.40 4.55 6.44
N SER A 80 -4.48 4.45 7.40
CA SER A 80 -3.76 3.22 7.71
C SER A 80 -4.64 2.20 8.44
N GLU A 81 -4.42 0.91 8.20
CA GLU A 81 -5.30 -0.18 8.63
C GLU A 81 -4.52 -1.42 9.11
N ILE A 82 -4.93 -2.03 10.22
CA ILE A 82 -4.42 -3.34 10.69
C ILE A 82 -5.59 -4.29 10.94
N VAL A 83 -5.43 -5.54 10.53
CA VAL A 83 -6.27 -6.67 10.95
C VAL A 83 -5.40 -7.70 11.66
N VAL A 84 -5.75 -8.05 12.89
CA VAL A 84 -5.10 -9.12 13.65
C VAL A 84 -6.06 -10.31 13.72
N LEU A 85 -5.64 -11.47 13.19
CA LEU A 85 -6.33 -12.74 13.36
C LEU A 85 -5.68 -13.54 14.49
N CYS A 86 -6.44 -13.89 15.53
CA CYS A 86 -5.90 -14.62 16.69
C CYS A 86 -6.78 -15.80 17.13
N ASP A 87 -6.14 -16.93 17.48
CA ASP A 87 -6.80 -18.15 17.98
C ASP A 87 -7.04 -18.14 19.50
N GLY A 88 -6.71 -17.04 20.18
CA GLY A 88 -6.88 -16.86 21.62
C GLY A 88 -5.74 -17.40 22.48
N GLN A 89 -4.62 -17.81 21.87
CA GLN A 89 -3.46 -18.35 22.58
C GLN A 89 -2.26 -17.38 22.66
N THR A 90 -2.41 -16.14 22.18
CA THR A 90 -1.45 -15.05 22.37
C THR A 90 -1.83 -14.26 23.62
N ASP A 91 -0.89 -13.60 24.28
CA ASP A 91 -1.20 -12.69 25.39
C ASP A 91 -2.15 -11.57 24.91
N PRO A 92 -3.32 -11.34 25.56
CA PRO A 92 -4.23 -10.25 25.19
C PRO A 92 -3.58 -8.86 25.23
N GLU A 93 -2.59 -8.64 26.09
CA GLU A 93 -1.88 -7.36 26.17
C GLU A 93 -1.01 -7.12 24.92
N TRP A 94 -0.47 -8.17 24.30
CA TRP A 94 0.29 -8.04 23.05
C TRP A 94 -0.63 -7.62 21.91
N ILE A 95 -1.77 -8.32 21.77
CA ILE A 95 -2.77 -7.97 20.75
C ILE A 95 -3.31 -6.55 20.96
N ALA A 96 -3.50 -6.12 22.21
CA ALA A 96 -3.90 -4.74 22.49
C ALA A 96 -2.83 -3.74 22.02
N MET A 97 -1.54 -4.03 22.20
CA MET A 97 -0.44 -3.19 21.69
C MET A 97 -0.36 -3.20 20.17
N ASP A 98 -0.55 -4.35 19.51
CA ASP A 98 -0.56 -4.43 18.04
C ASP A 98 -1.72 -3.61 17.44
N LEU A 99 -2.88 -3.60 18.08
CA LEU A 99 -3.99 -2.72 17.67
C LEU A 99 -3.69 -1.24 17.92
N PHE A 100 -3.06 -0.91 19.05
CA PHE A 100 -2.69 0.46 19.38
C PHE A 100 -1.59 1.00 18.49
N SER A 101 -0.63 0.18 18.06
CA SER A 101 0.48 0.61 17.21
C SER A 101 -0.01 1.19 15.89
N GLN A 102 -1.10 0.65 15.33
CA GLN A 102 -1.72 1.25 14.16
C GLN A 102 -2.66 2.41 14.52
N ALA A 103 -3.50 2.23 15.56
CA ALA A 103 -4.49 3.24 15.95
C ALA A 103 -3.86 4.57 16.40
N GLU A 104 -2.59 4.56 16.84
CA GLU A 104 -1.91 5.79 17.21
C GLU A 104 -1.49 6.64 16.01
N HIS A 105 -1.46 6.12 14.79
CA HIS A 105 -0.99 6.90 13.63
C HIS A 105 -1.86 8.13 13.37
N ASP A 106 -3.18 7.97 13.31
CA ASP A 106 -4.14 8.98 12.92
C ASP A 106 -5.54 8.66 13.51
N GLU A 107 -6.37 9.68 13.73
CA GLU A 107 -7.74 9.50 14.24
C GLU A 107 -8.64 8.73 13.23
N ASP A 108 -8.27 8.75 11.95
CA ASP A 108 -8.93 7.99 10.88
C ASP A 108 -8.33 6.59 10.67
N ALA A 109 -7.31 6.17 11.43
CA ALA A 109 -6.74 4.82 11.33
C ALA A 109 -7.76 3.76 11.76
N GLN A 110 -7.60 2.53 11.28
CA GLN A 110 -8.52 1.42 11.58
C GLN A 110 -7.77 0.21 12.13
N ALA A 111 -8.13 -0.22 13.34
CA ALA A 111 -7.58 -1.40 13.98
C ALA A 111 -8.68 -2.45 14.26
N ILE A 112 -8.52 -3.65 13.71
CA ILE A 112 -9.52 -4.72 13.80
C ILE A 112 -8.91 -5.98 14.39
N LEU A 113 -9.50 -6.50 15.47
CA LEU A 113 -9.27 -7.86 15.92
C LEU A 113 -10.33 -8.79 15.33
N ILE A 114 -9.89 -9.90 14.76
CA ILE A 114 -10.74 -11.07 14.48
C ILE A 114 -10.22 -12.22 15.35
N SER A 115 -11.03 -12.70 16.28
CA SER A 115 -10.69 -13.83 17.14
C SER A 115 -11.61 -15.02 16.89
N LEU A 116 -11.10 -16.22 17.17
CA LEU A 116 -11.89 -17.46 17.20
C LEU A 116 -12.43 -17.80 18.60
N ASP A 117 -12.16 -16.95 19.59
CA ASP A 117 -12.60 -17.13 20.98
C ASP A 117 -13.23 -15.85 21.54
N GLU A 118 -14.50 -15.94 21.93
CA GLU A 118 -15.26 -14.84 22.52
C GLU A 118 -14.65 -14.37 23.84
N LYS A 119 -14.18 -15.29 24.68
CA LYS A 119 -13.56 -14.95 25.97
C LYS A 119 -12.26 -14.21 25.73
N PHE A 120 -11.50 -14.62 24.73
CA PHE A 120 -10.28 -13.93 24.33
C PHE A 120 -10.57 -12.52 23.80
N THR A 121 -11.62 -12.38 22.98
CA THR A 121 -12.06 -11.08 22.47
C THR A 121 -12.38 -10.11 23.62
N GLN A 122 -13.05 -10.60 24.67
CA GLN A 122 -13.30 -9.81 25.88
C GLN A 122 -12.02 -9.51 26.67
N ALA A 123 -11.11 -10.48 26.79
CA ALA A 123 -9.83 -10.28 27.46
C ALA A 123 -8.97 -9.20 26.78
N VAL A 124 -8.97 -9.13 25.45
CA VAL A 124 -8.30 -8.06 24.69
C VAL A 124 -8.97 -6.71 24.97
N ARG A 125 -10.30 -6.65 24.99
CA ARG A 125 -11.02 -5.41 25.35
C ARG A 125 -10.61 -4.90 26.74
N ASP A 126 -10.53 -5.79 27.72
CA ASP A 126 -10.15 -5.44 29.09
C ASP A 126 -8.68 -5.00 29.15
N ALA A 127 -7.79 -5.65 28.41
CA ALA A 127 -6.39 -5.24 28.27
C ALA A 127 -6.25 -3.85 27.64
N MET A 128 -7.02 -3.56 26.57
CA MET A 128 -7.06 -2.24 25.95
C MET A 128 -7.49 -1.17 26.96
N GLN A 129 -8.53 -1.41 27.77
CA GLN A 129 -8.98 -0.46 28.80
C GLN A 129 -7.91 -0.20 29.88
N LYS A 130 -7.15 -1.23 30.25
CA LYS A 130 -6.06 -1.14 31.22
C LYS A 130 -4.85 -0.37 30.68
N LEU A 131 -4.52 -0.56 29.40
CA LEU A 131 -3.28 -0.06 28.79
C LEU A 131 -3.42 1.33 28.17
N LEU A 132 -4.60 1.67 27.62
CA LEU A 132 -4.84 2.95 26.95
C LEU A 132 -4.45 4.19 27.79
N PRO A 133 -4.74 4.27 29.11
CA PRO A 133 -4.36 5.43 29.92
C PRO A 133 -2.85 5.68 30.00
N GLN A 134 -2.03 4.69 29.67
CA GLN A 134 -0.56 4.75 29.73
C GLN A 134 0.07 5.24 28.42
N MET A 135 -0.71 5.34 27.33
CA MET A 135 -0.22 5.71 26.01
C MET A 135 -0.04 7.23 25.88
N GLU A 136 1.06 7.67 25.29
CA GLU A 136 1.33 9.09 25.06
C GLU A 136 0.30 9.71 24.10
N ARG A 137 -0.11 8.96 23.06
CA ARG A 137 -1.08 9.37 22.05
C ARG A 137 -2.50 8.83 22.32
N ARG A 138 -2.85 8.60 23.59
CA ARG A 138 -4.12 7.96 23.98
C ARG A 138 -5.38 8.59 23.35
N ASP A 139 -5.42 9.91 23.19
CA ASP A 139 -6.61 10.60 22.68
C ASP A 139 -6.82 10.27 21.19
N ILE A 140 -5.73 10.12 20.42
CA ILE A 140 -5.75 9.72 19.01
C ILE A 140 -6.14 8.23 18.89
N ILE A 141 -5.51 7.38 19.69
CA ILE A 141 -5.84 5.94 19.75
C ILE A 141 -7.33 5.76 20.06
N GLN A 142 -7.84 6.47 21.06
CA GLN A 142 -9.25 6.40 21.45
C GLN A 142 -10.17 6.81 20.29
N ALA A 143 -9.90 7.93 19.63
CA ALA A 143 -10.69 8.38 18.49
C ALA A 143 -10.70 7.38 17.33
N SER A 144 -9.54 6.82 16.96
CA SER A 144 -9.42 5.77 15.94
C SER A 144 -10.26 4.53 16.29
N LEU A 145 -10.14 4.03 17.52
CA LEU A 145 -10.85 2.84 17.98
C LEU A 145 -12.36 3.03 18.07
N GLU A 146 -12.83 4.19 18.54
CA GLU A 146 -14.26 4.50 18.65
C GLU A 146 -14.92 4.67 17.28
N ASN A 147 -14.22 5.29 16.32
CA ASN A 147 -14.77 5.59 15.01
C ASN A 147 -14.68 4.42 14.03
N ARG A 148 -13.55 3.69 14.06
CA ARG A 148 -13.23 2.68 13.02
C ARG A 148 -12.70 1.37 13.58
N GLY A 149 -12.46 1.25 14.89
CA GLY A 149 -12.03 0.01 15.52
C GLY A 149 -13.11 -1.06 15.56
N ALA A 150 -12.71 -2.34 15.55
CA ALA A 150 -13.65 -3.44 15.73
C ALA A 150 -13.00 -4.64 16.43
N LEU A 151 -13.73 -5.24 17.38
CA LEU A 151 -13.38 -6.54 17.97
C LEU A 151 -14.44 -7.54 17.52
N ILE A 152 -14.04 -8.52 16.73
CA ILE A 152 -14.93 -9.46 16.05
C ILE A 152 -14.60 -10.87 16.51
N THR A 153 -15.60 -11.61 16.96
CA THR A 153 -15.49 -13.06 17.17
C THR A 153 -16.10 -13.76 15.95
N ALA A 154 -15.33 -14.59 15.26
CA ALA A 154 -15.77 -15.37 14.12
C ALA A 154 -16.09 -16.82 14.52
N ASP A 155 -17.11 -17.42 13.91
CA ASP A 155 -17.54 -18.79 14.26
C ASP A 155 -16.55 -19.86 13.77
N SER A 156 -15.70 -19.50 12.80
CA SER A 156 -14.70 -20.40 12.24
C SER A 156 -13.55 -19.66 11.56
N LEU A 157 -12.42 -20.35 11.41
CA LEU A 157 -11.29 -19.87 10.62
C LEU A 157 -11.69 -19.53 9.17
N ASP A 158 -12.59 -20.30 8.57
CA ASP A 158 -13.04 -20.07 7.20
C ASP A 158 -13.84 -18.77 7.07
N GLU A 159 -14.64 -18.45 8.08
CA GLU A 159 -15.35 -17.18 8.14
C GLU A 159 -14.39 -16.00 8.35
N ALA A 160 -13.45 -16.14 9.29
CA ALA A 160 -12.40 -15.15 9.50
C ALA A 160 -11.63 -14.84 8.21
N LEU A 161 -11.22 -15.88 7.46
CA LEU A 161 -10.52 -15.71 6.18
C LEU A 161 -11.40 -15.07 5.10
N ARG A 162 -12.70 -15.39 5.03
CA ARG A 162 -13.63 -14.67 4.13
C ARG A 162 -13.72 -13.20 4.49
N LEU A 163 -13.75 -12.88 5.78
CA LEU A 163 -13.81 -11.49 6.25
C LEU A 163 -12.49 -10.75 5.94
N ILE A 164 -11.33 -11.34 6.23
CA ILE A 164 -10.02 -10.78 5.89
C ILE A 164 -9.93 -10.50 4.39
N ASN A 165 -10.27 -11.47 3.55
CA ASN A 165 -10.27 -11.28 2.10
C ASN A 165 -11.34 -10.28 1.64
N ARG A 166 -12.38 -10.02 2.44
CA ARG A 166 -13.36 -8.95 2.17
C ARG A 166 -12.82 -7.57 2.52
N ILE A 167 -12.12 -7.46 3.64
CA ILE A 167 -11.47 -6.23 4.11
C ILE A 167 -10.31 -5.85 3.16
N ALA A 168 -9.49 -6.84 2.77
CA ALA A 168 -8.25 -6.65 2.01
C ALA A 168 -7.34 -5.61 2.69
N PRO A 169 -6.87 -5.92 3.92
CA PRO A 169 -6.20 -4.95 4.79
C PRO A 169 -4.83 -4.52 4.26
N GLU A 170 -4.38 -3.36 4.71
CA GLU A 170 -3.00 -2.91 4.56
C GLU A 170 -2.03 -3.87 5.29
N HIS A 171 -2.20 -4.01 6.60
CA HIS A 171 -1.45 -4.96 7.44
C HIS A 171 -2.34 -6.11 7.92
N LEU A 172 -1.86 -7.35 7.77
CA LEU A 172 -2.51 -8.55 8.32
C LEU A 172 -1.56 -9.30 9.25
N GLU A 173 -1.90 -9.40 10.52
CA GLU A 173 -1.20 -10.28 11.46
C GLU A 173 -1.93 -11.61 11.64
N LEU A 174 -1.17 -12.69 11.59
CA LEU A 174 -1.65 -14.06 11.82
C LEU A 174 -1.04 -14.60 13.13
N SER A 175 -1.67 -14.25 14.25
CA SER A 175 -1.24 -14.59 15.60
C SER A 175 -1.93 -15.87 16.10
N LEU A 176 -1.56 -17.01 15.50
CA LEU A 176 -2.24 -18.29 15.69
C LEU A 176 -1.36 -19.49 15.34
N GLU A 177 -1.78 -20.70 15.76
CA GLU A 177 -1.10 -21.94 15.40
C GLU A 177 -1.19 -22.25 13.88
N ASN A 178 -0.11 -22.78 13.29
CA ASN A 178 -0.02 -23.07 11.85
C ASN A 178 -0.21 -21.84 10.94
N ALA A 179 0.16 -20.64 11.41
CA ALA A 179 0.02 -19.37 10.69
C ALA A 179 0.55 -19.41 9.24
N SER A 180 1.69 -20.06 8.98
CA SER A 180 2.25 -20.16 7.62
C SER A 180 1.34 -20.89 6.64
N ALA A 181 0.64 -21.95 7.08
CA ALA A 181 -0.31 -22.66 6.24
C ALA A 181 -1.57 -21.83 5.99
N ILE A 182 -1.94 -20.98 6.94
CA ILE A 182 -3.11 -20.11 6.87
C ILE A 182 -2.82 -18.90 5.98
N ALA A 183 -1.61 -18.35 6.02
CA ALA A 183 -1.15 -17.29 5.13
C ALA A 183 -1.32 -17.66 3.65
N ALA A 184 -1.07 -18.92 3.29
CA ALA A 184 -1.25 -19.42 1.92
C ALA A 184 -2.72 -19.41 1.43
N ARG A 185 -3.69 -19.23 2.35
CA ARG A 185 -5.13 -19.15 2.05
C ARG A 185 -5.62 -17.70 1.96
N VAL A 186 -4.79 -16.73 2.33
CA VAL A 186 -5.08 -15.30 2.21
C VAL A 186 -4.89 -14.87 0.76
N GLN A 187 -5.90 -14.22 0.20
CA GLN A 187 -5.90 -13.73 -1.18
C GLN A 187 -5.51 -12.25 -1.26
N HIS A 188 -5.87 -11.46 -0.23
CA HIS A 188 -5.69 -10.02 -0.24
C HIS A 188 -5.17 -9.52 1.12
N ALA A 189 -3.96 -8.98 1.10
CA ALA A 189 -3.34 -8.19 2.17
C ALA A 189 -2.17 -7.41 1.57
N GLY A 190 -1.86 -6.22 2.09
CA GLY A 190 -0.66 -5.46 1.69
C GLY A 190 0.61 -6.16 2.19
N ALA A 191 0.67 -6.42 3.50
CA ALA A 191 1.69 -7.24 4.13
C ALA A 191 1.06 -8.27 5.09
N ILE A 192 1.69 -9.44 5.19
CA ILE A 192 1.26 -10.52 6.10
C ILE A 192 2.37 -10.81 7.09
N PHE A 193 2.07 -10.67 8.37
CA PHE A 193 2.95 -10.97 9.49
C PHE A 193 2.57 -12.31 10.08
N ILE A 194 3.54 -13.23 10.14
CA ILE A 194 3.27 -14.65 10.37
C ILE A 194 3.78 -15.05 11.76
N GLY A 195 2.85 -15.51 12.61
CA GLY A 195 3.15 -16.05 13.93
C GLY A 195 3.13 -15.02 15.06
N ARG A 196 3.09 -15.52 16.30
CA ARG A 196 2.85 -14.73 17.52
C ARG A 196 3.94 -13.73 17.91
N TYR A 197 5.11 -13.79 17.26
CA TYR A 197 6.30 -12.97 17.59
C TYR A 197 6.63 -11.97 16.48
N THR A 198 5.68 -11.74 15.57
CA THR A 198 5.91 -10.95 14.37
C THR A 198 4.91 -9.79 14.34
N PRO A 199 5.06 -8.78 15.21
CA PRO A 199 4.18 -7.61 15.19
C PRO A 199 4.48 -6.72 13.97
N GLU A 200 3.49 -5.94 13.55
CA GLU A 200 3.54 -4.99 12.43
C GLU A 200 4.79 -4.10 12.50
N ALA A 201 5.11 -3.62 13.71
CA ALA A 201 6.25 -2.74 13.98
C ALA A 201 7.59 -3.28 13.45
N LEU A 202 7.79 -4.60 13.40
CA LEU A 202 9.01 -5.16 12.81
C LEU A 202 9.07 -4.91 11.29
N GLY A 203 7.94 -5.04 10.58
CA GLY A 203 7.85 -4.75 9.15
C GLY A 203 8.05 -3.28 8.84
N ASP A 204 7.51 -2.41 9.69
CA ASP A 204 7.60 -0.96 9.52
C ASP A 204 9.01 -0.41 9.64
N TYR A 205 9.87 -1.08 10.41
CA TYR A 205 11.18 -0.52 10.76
C TYR A 205 12.38 -1.34 10.30
N CYS A 206 12.36 -2.67 10.42
CA CYS A 206 13.63 -3.42 10.38
C CYS A 206 13.61 -4.80 9.72
N ALA A 207 12.44 -5.37 9.39
CA ALA A 207 12.37 -6.70 8.79
C ALA A 207 12.80 -6.72 7.30
N GLY A 208 12.70 -5.58 6.60
CA GLY A 208 13.15 -5.42 5.22
C GLY A 208 12.09 -5.16 4.14
N PRO A 209 10.83 -5.65 4.26
CA PRO A 209 9.74 -5.24 3.36
C PRO A 209 9.48 -3.72 3.39
N ASN A 210 8.72 -3.23 2.41
CA ASN A 210 8.34 -1.82 2.34
C ASN A 210 7.00 -1.58 3.03
N HIS A 211 6.94 -0.60 3.94
CA HIS A 211 5.71 -0.22 4.65
C HIS A 211 4.82 0.79 3.91
N VAL A 212 5.19 1.19 2.68
CA VAL A 212 4.28 1.94 1.81
C VAL A 212 3.36 0.94 1.12
N LEU A 213 2.21 0.72 1.76
CA LEU A 213 1.28 -0.36 1.45
C LEU A 213 -0.07 0.15 0.93
N PRO A 214 -0.80 -0.70 0.18
CA PRO A 214 -2.14 -0.39 -0.27
C PRO A 214 -3.16 -0.41 0.87
N THR A 215 -3.83 0.72 1.09
CA THR A 215 -4.87 0.91 2.14
C THR A 215 -6.29 0.88 1.59
N SER A 216 -7.29 0.84 2.49
CA SER A 216 -8.72 0.98 2.18
C SER A 216 -9.22 -0.01 1.11
N GLY A 217 -8.79 -1.27 1.22
CA GLY A 217 -9.17 -2.36 0.34
C GLY A 217 -8.44 -2.40 -1.01
N SER A 218 -7.51 -1.48 -1.27
CA SER A 218 -6.74 -1.46 -2.53
C SER A 218 -5.75 -2.62 -2.65
N ALA A 219 -5.46 -3.36 -1.58
CA ALA A 219 -4.68 -4.61 -1.61
C ALA A 219 -5.28 -5.69 -2.53
N ARG A 220 -6.51 -5.49 -3.02
CA ARG A 220 -7.13 -6.31 -4.06
C ARG A 220 -6.48 -6.21 -5.44
N PHE A 221 -5.88 -5.06 -5.74
CA PHE A 221 -5.37 -4.74 -7.08
C PHE A 221 -4.05 -3.95 -7.08
N SER A 222 -3.58 -3.52 -5.92
CA SER A 222 -2.32 -2.80 -5.71
C SER A 222 -1.35 -3.66 -4.90
N SER A 223 -0.06 -3.35 -5.02
CA SER A 223 1.03 -4.03 -4.31
C SER A 223 1.79 -3.03 -3.43
N PRO A 224 2.55 -3.53 -2.42
CA PRO A 224 3.54 -2.73 -1.71
C PRO A 224 4.50 -2.02 -2.67
N LEU A 225 4.94 -0.81 -2.31
CA LEU A 225 5.97 -0.11 -3.05
C LEU A 225 7.24 -0.96 -3.14
N GLY A 226 7.75 -1.16 -4.35
CA GLY A 226 8.93 -1.98 -4.58
C GLY A 226 9.81 -1.47 -5.72
N VAL A 227 10.89 -2.20 -6.01
CA VAL A 227 11.82 -1.84 -7.08
C VAL A 227 11.15 -1.75 -8.46
N TYR A 228 10.04 -2.47 -8.66
CA TYR A 228 9.30 -2.48 -9.92
C TYR A 228 8.58 -1.16 -10.18
N ASP A 229 8.24 -0.40 -9.14
CA ASP A 229 7.58 0.91 -9.25
C ASP A 229 8.48 1.99 -9.84
N PHE A 230 9.79 1.77 -9.80
CA PHE A 230 10.82 2.65 -10.35
C PHE A 230 11.37 2.16 -11.69
N GLN A 231 10.71 1.17 -12.30
CA GLN A 231 11.10 0.59 -13.57
C GLN A 231 10.01 0.78 -14.63
N LYS A 232 10.43 0.89 -15.89
CA LYS A 232 9.53 0.82 -17.06
C LYS A 232 9.94 -0.34 -17.96
N ARG A 233 8.95 -1.04 -18.50
CA ARG A 233 9.16 -2.14 -19.45
C ARG A 233 8.86 -1.66 -20.87
N THR A 234 9.74 -1.98 -21.81
CA THR A 234 9.56 -1.67 -23.24
C THR A 234 9.55 -2.96 -24.04
N SER A 235 8.50 -3.17 -24.85
CA SER A 235 8.42 -4.31 -25.77
C SER A 235 9.25 -4.06 -27.01
N LEU A 236 10.12 -4.99 -27.37
CA LEU A 236 10.91 -4.96 -28.61
C LEU A 236 10.37 -6.03 -29.56
N ILE A 237 9.92 -5.60 -30.74
CA ILE A 237 9.34 -6.49 -31.75
C ILE A 237 10.13 -6.31 -33.05
N GLN A 238 10.73 -7.41 -33.52
CA GLN A 238 11.47 -7.45 -34.77
C GLN A 238 10.98 -8.62 -35.61
N CYS A 239 10.54 -8.34 -36.84
CA CYS A 239 10.13 -9.35 -37.79
C CYS A 239 11.16 -9.47 -38.92
N SER A 240 11.38 -10.70 -39.39
CA SER A 240 12.03 -10.93 -40.67
C SER A 240 11.04 -10.61 -41.80
N ALA A 241 11.53 -10.50 -43.04
CA ALA A 241 10.65 -10.32 -44.19
C ALA A 241 9.62 -11.47 -44.33
N GLU A 242 9.99 -12.68 -43.94
CA GLU A 242 9.09 -13.85 -43.99
C GLU A 242 8.02 -13.80 -42.90
N SER A 243 8.39 -13.52 -41.65
CA SER A 243 7.40 -13.43 -40.57
C SER A 243 6.49 -12.20 -40.74
N ALA A 244 7.02 -11.08 -41.23
CA ALA A 244 6.23 -9.90 -41.57
C ALA A 244 5.20 -10.21 -42.67
N SER A 245 5.58 -10.98 -43.70
CA SER A 245 4.65 -11.40 -44.75
C SER A 245 3.54 -12.29 -44.20
N LYS A 246 3.88 -13.27 -43.34
CA LYS A 246 2.89 -14.18 -42.74
C LYS A 246 1.93 -13.44 -41.80
N LEU A 247 2.46 -12.67 -40.87
CA LEU A 247 1.66 -11.90 -39.91
C LEU A 247 0.87 -10.78 -40.59
N GLY A 248 1.43 -10.20 -41.66
CA GLY A 248 0.78 -9.14 -42.42
C GLY A 248 -0.57 -9.56 -43.01
N GLN A 249 -0.71 -10.82 -43.44
CA GLN A 249 -1.98 -11.37 -43.92
C GLN A 249 -3.05 -11.37 -42.82
N THR A 250 -2.69 -11.77 -41.60
CA THR A 250 -3.61 -11.76 -40.45
C THR A 250 -3.94 -10.32 -40.03
N ALA A 251 -2.92 -9.48 -39.89
CA ALA A 251 -3.09 -8.08 -39.50
C ALA A 251 -3.96 -7.30 -40.50
N SER A 252 -3.85 -7.57 -41.81
CA SER A 252 -4.72 -6.97 -42.82
C SER A 252 -6.19 -7.30 -42.57
N VAL A 253 -6.55 -8.58 -42.41
CA VAL A 253 -7.94 -8.99 -42.18
C VAL A 253 -8.53 -8.32 -40.95
N LEU A 254 -7.80 -8.33 -39.84
CA LEU A 254 -8.23 -7.70 -38.59
C LEU A 254 -8.40 -6.18 -38.77
N ALA A 255 -7.40 -5.50 -39.32
CA ALA A 255 -7.45 -4.05 -39.53
C ALA A 255 -8.54 -3.62 -40.53
N ARG A 256 -8.89 -4.47 -41.52
CA ARG A 256 -10.04 -4.23 -42.40
C ARG A 256 -11.37 -4.39 -41.67
N GLY A 257 -11.49 -5.43 -40.83
CA GLY A 257 -12.67 -5.64 -39.98
C GLY A 257 -12.93 -4.47 -39.01
N GLU A 258 -11.86 -3.82 -38.56
CA GLU A 258 -11.92 -2.61 -37.71
C GLU A 258 -12.08 -1.30 -38.51
N GLY A 259 -12.12 -1.34 -39.86
CA GLY A 259 -12.21 -0.14 -40.70
C GLY A 259 -10.90 0.67 -40.82
N LEU A 260 -9.78 0.18 -40.29
CA LEU A 260 -8.48 0.85 -40.25
C LEU A 260 -7.66 0.63 -41.53
N THR A 261 -8.09 1.26 -42.63
CA THR A 261 -7.49 1.05 -43.97
C THR A 261 -5.97 1.26 -44.03
N ALA A 262 -5.43 2.27 -43.35
CA ALA A 262 -3.99 2.55 -43.36
C ALA A 262 -3.19 1.44 -42.63
N HIS A 263 -3.72 0.91 -41.53
CA HIS A 263 -3.08 -0.21 -40.80
C HIS A 263 -3.05 -1.47 -41.67
N ALA A 264 -4.19 -1.81 -42.30
CA ALA A 264 -4.28 -2.96 -43.19
C ALA A 264 -3.30 -2.85 -44.35
N ARG A 265 -3.28 -1.70 -45.04
CA ARG A 265 -2.34 -1.48 -46.16
C ARG A 265 -0.88 -1.57 -45.71
N SER A 266 -0.51 -1.00 -44.56
CA SER A 266 0.85 -1.09 -44.03
C SER A 266 1.32 -2.54 -43.86
N ALA A 267 0.42 -3.42 -43.40
CA ALA A 267 0.66 -4.86 -43.32
C ALA A 267 0.73 -5.53 -44.71
N GLU A 268 -0.23 -5.23 -45.59
CA GLU A 268 -0.30 -5.74 -46.98
C GLU A 268 0.97 -5.45 -47.78
N TYR A 269 1.57 -4.27 -47.64
CA TYR A 269 2.82 -3.90 -48.32
C TYR A 269 4.03 -4.77 -47.96
N ARG A 270 3.96 -5.51 -46.85
CA ARG A 270 5.02 -6.44 -46.40
C ARG A 270 4.72 -7.89 -46.75
N VAL A 271 3.55 -8.18 -47.32
CA VAL A 271 3.18 -9.51 -47.82
C VAL A 271 3.90 -9.74 -49.15
N LYS A 272 4.68 -10.83 -49.22
CA LYS A 272 5.31 -11.27 -50.47
C LYS A 272 4.22 -11.60 -51.49
N LYS A 273 4.38 -11.06 -52.70
CA LYS A 273 3.52 -11.33 -53.84
C LYS A 273 3.84 -12.69 -54.46
#